data_AF-A0A6M8VJR0-F1
#
_entry.id   AF-A0A6M8VJR0-F1
#
_cell.length_a   1.000
_cell.length_b   1.000
_cell.length_c   1.000
_cell.angle_alpha   90.00
_cell.angle_beta   90.00
_cell.angle_gamma   90.00
#
_symmetry.space_group_name_H-M   'P 1'
#
loop_
_entity.id
_entity.type
_entity.pdbx_description
1 polymer ?
#
loop_
_entity_poly.entity_id
_entity_poly.type
_entity_poly.pdbx_seq_one_letter_code
_entity_poly.pdbx_strand_id
1 'polypeptide(L)' 'MTLKVFDILGNEIGSLVNEEKAASTYEVEFSTEGGLNSVGSVHNLPSGVYFYRLQAANYVVTKKMILMK' A
#
# COMPACT_ATOMS: atom_id res chain seq x y z
N MET A 1 -4.55 -0.86 -12.42
CA MET A 1 -4.67 -1.29 -11.02
C MET A 1 -3.56 -0.73 -10.16
N THR A 2 -3.72 0.30 -9.31
CA THR A 2 -2.63 0.66 -8.36
C THR A 2 -3.07 0.60 -6.90
N LEU A 3 -2.20 0.03 -6.06
CA LEU A 3 -2.31 0.04 -4.60
C LEU A 3 -0.98 0.56 -4.03
N LYS A 4 -1.02 1.74 -3.42
CA LYS A 4 0.16 2.46 -2.92
C LYS A 4 0.03 2.80 -1.45
N VAL A 5 1.16 2.91 -0.75
CA VAL A 5 1.26 3.24 0.68
C VAL A 5 1.93 4.61 0.85
N PHE A 6 1.41 5.41 1.77
CA PHE A 6 1.83 6.77 2.06
C PHE A 6 2.00 7.01 3.56
N ASP A 7 2.91 7.90 3.92
CA ASP A 7 3.01 8.43 5.28
C ASP A 7 1.96 9.52 5.58
N ILE A 8 1.97 10.04 6.80
CA ILE A 8 1.04 11.10 7.25
C ILE A 8 1.21 12.43 6.52
N LEU A 9 2.35 12.66 5.88
CA LEU A 9 2.65 13.87 5.12
C LEU A 9 2.25 13.71 3.64
N GLY A 10 1.85 12.49 3.23
CA GLY A 10 1.46 12.17 1.87
C GLY A 10 2.62 11.72 0.98
N ASN A 11 3.79 11.43 1.53
CA ASN A 11 4.91 10.90 0.76
C ASN A 11 4.64 9.44 0.40
N GLU A 12 4.88 9.05 -0.86
CA GLU A 12 4.75 7.66 -1.30
C GLU A 12 5.91 6.83 -0.72
N ILE A 13 5.56 5.83 0.09
CA ILE A 13 6.50 4.92 0.74
C ILE A 13 6.79 3.72 -0.17
N GLY A 14 5.78 3.24 -0.88
CA GLY A 14 5.92 2.15 -1.83
C GLY A 14 4.61 1.78 -2.53
N SER A 15 4.74 0.93 -3.55
CA SER A 15 3.62 0.35 -4.30
C SER A 15 3.55 -1.15 -4.04
N LEU A 16 2.37 -1.65 -3.68
CA LEU A 16 2.11 -3.07 -3.41
C LEU A 16 1.55 -3.79 -4.63
N VAL A 17 0.80 -3.06 -5.47
CA VAL A 17 0.24 -3.57 -6.73
C VAL A 17 0.32 -2.46 -7.77
N ASN A 18 0.82 -2.78 -8.96
CA ASN A 18 0.84 -1.87 -10.10
C ASN A 18 0.65 -2.64 -11.41
N GLU A 19 -0.53 -3.23 -11.58
CA GLU A 19 -0.84 -4.06 -12.74
C GLU A 19 -2.34 -4.03 -13.05
N GLU A 20 -2.73 -4.54 -14.21
CA GLU A 20 -4.12 -4.82 -14.51
C GLU A 20 -4.55 -6.14 -13.87
N LYS A 21 -5.62 -6.09 -13.09
CA LYS A 21 -6.27 -7.26 -12.51
C LYS A 21 -7.68 -7.33 -13.04
N ALA A 22 -8.14 -8.55 -13.35
CA ALA A 22 -9.55 -8.80 -13.66
C ALA A 22 -10.44 -8.51 -12.44
N ALA A 23 -11.75 -8.40 -12.64
CA ALA A 23 -12.67 -8.24 -11.52
C ALA A 23 -12.69 -9.52 -10.67
N SER A 24 -12.09 -9.45 -9.48
CA SER A 24 -12.07 -10.53 -8.48
C SER A 24 -11.66 -9.97 -7.12
N THR A 25 -11.69 -10.82 -6.10
CA THR A 25 -11.11 -10.53 -4.79
C THR A 25 -9.63 -10.87 -4.81
N TYR A 26 -8.80 -9.93 -4.35
CA TYR A 26 -7.37 -10.09 -4.19
C TYR A 26 -6.97 -9.73 -2.77
N GLU A 27 -6.02 -10.49 -2.24
CA GLU A 27 -5.40 -10.24 -0.95
C GLU A 27 -3.95 -9.87 -1.17
N VAL A 28 -3.49 -8.85 -0.45
CA VAL A 28 -2.12 -8.35 -0.53
C VAL A 28 -1.60 -8.21 0.88
N GLU A 29 -0.56 -8.97 1.19
CA GLU A 29 0.11 -8.90 2.47
C GLU A 29 1.10 -7.73 2.49
N PHE A 30 0.99 -6.90 3.53
CA PHE A 30 1.89 -5.78 3.80
C PHE A 30 2.65 -6.06 5.09
N SER A 31 3.98 -6.11 5.01
CA SER A 31 4.87 -6.31 6.15
C SER A 31 6.04 -5.32 6.13
N THR A 32 6.59 -5.02 7.31
CA THR A 32 7.77 -4.15 7.47
C THR A 32 9.08 -4.83 7.10
N GLU A 33 9.05 -6.14 6.86
CA GLU A 33 10.19 -6.92 6.36
C GLU A 33 10.22 -6.93 4.82
N GLY A 34 9.27 -6.26 4.16
CA GLY A 34 9.05 -6.32 2.72
C GLY A 34 8.06 -7.42 2.35
N GLY A 35 6.89 -7.02 1.81
CA GLY A 35 5.95 -7.98 1.22
C GLY A 35 6.44 -8.43 -0.15
N LEU A 36 6.11 -9.67 -0.56
CA LEU A 36 6.57 -10.34 -1.79
C LEU A 36 6.36 -9.50 -3.08
N ASN A 37 5.42 -8.56 -3.07
CA ASN A 37 5.04 -7.71 -4.20
C ASN A 37 5.34 -6.21 -3.96
N SER A 38 6.05 -5.87 -2.88
CA SER A 38 6.33 -4.49 -2.49
C SER A 38 7.52 -3.93 -3.27
N VAL A 39 7.31 -2.82 -3.99
CA VAL A 39 8.37 -2.05 -4.63
C VAL A 39 8.47 -0.69 -3.92
N GLY A 40 9.66 -0.37 -3.41
CA GLY A 40 9.93 0.88 -2.68
C GLY A 40 10.51 0.66 -1.27
N SER A 41 10.56 1.72 -0.48
CA SER A 41 11.12 1.73 0.87
C SER A 41 10.10 1.24 1.89
N VAL A 42 9.75 -0.04 1.83
CA VAL A 42 8.74 -0.66 2.73
C VAL A 42 9.38 -1.40 3.92
N HIS A 43 10.71 -1.38 3.99
CA HIS A 43 11.47 -2.07 5.02
C HIS A 43 11.71 -1.19 6.25
N ASN A 44 11.69 -1.76 7.45
CA ASN A 44 12.02 -1.08 8.71
C ASN A 44 11.18 0.19 8.99
N LEU A 45 9.91 0.18 8.58
CA LEU A 45 9.00 1.28 8.88
C LEU A 45 8.74 1.37 10.40
N PRO A 46 8.79 2.58 11.00
CA PRO A 46 8.47 2.77 12.41
C PRO A 46 6.98 2.49 12.69
N SER A 47 6.64 2.11 13.92
CA SER A 47 5.24 2.06 14.33
C SER A 47 4.59 3.44 14.15
N GLY A 48 3.38 3.47 13.61
CA GLY A 48 2.75 4.74 13.25
C GLY A 48 1.51 4.58 12.39
N VAL A 49 0.97 5.73 11.97
CA VAL A 49 -0.19 5.78 11.08
C VAL A 49 0.30 5.90 9.64
N TYR A 50 -0.27 5.07 8.77
CA TYR A 50 -0.02 5.09 7.34
C TYR A 50 -1.34 5.08 6.58
N PHE A 51 -1.29 5.46 5.32
CA PHE A 51 -2.43 5.46 4.42
C PHE A 51 -2.15 4.56 3.23
N TYR A 52 -3.12 3.75 2.81
CA TYR A 52 -3.05 3.07 1.54
C TYR A 52 -4.14 3.59 0.61
N ARG A 53 -3.79 3.76 -0.66
CA ARG A 53 -4.67 4.25 -1.71
C ARG A 53 -4.79 3.21 -2.80
N LEU A 54 -6.02 2.80 -3.06
CA LEU A 54 -6.41 1.97 -4.17
C LEU A 54 -6.97 2.87 -5.27
N GLN A 55 -6.42 2.77 -6.48
CA GLN A 55 -6.87 3.54 -7.63
C GLN A 55 -7.08 2.61 -8.83
N ALA A 56 -8.31 2.59 -9.34
CA ALA A 56 -8.76 1.79 -10.47
C ALA A 56 -9.54 2.67 -11.45
N ALA A 57 -8.95 2.98 -12.61
CA ALA A 57 -9.54 3.89 -13.59
C ALA A 57 -10.02 5.20 -12.93
N ASN A 58 -11.33 5.38 -12.80
CA ASN A 58 -12.04 6.53 -12.23
C ASN A 58 -12.47 6.35 -10.75
N TYR A 59 -12.07 5.25 -10.10
CA TYR A 59 -12.32 5.00 -8.69
C TYR A 59 -11.05 5.18 -7.86
N VAL A 60 -11.13 5.95 -6.78
CA VAL A 60 -10.05 6.15 -5.81
C VAL A 60 -10.61 5.98 -4.41
N VAL A 61 -10.01 5.10 -3.61
CA VAL A 61 -10.31 4.95 -2.19
C VAL A 61 -9.01 4.98 -1.39
N THR A 62 -9.02 5.76 -0.31
CA THR A 62 -7.91 5.85 0.62
C THR A 62 -8.38 5.38 1.99
N LYS A 63 -7.58 4.55 2.65
CA LYS A 63 -7.87 4.04 4.00
C LYS A 63 -6.64 4.16 4.89
N LYS A 64 -6.91 4.33 6.19
CA LYS A 64 -5.92 4.40 7.26
C LYS A 64 -5.53 3.00 7.72
N MET A 65 -4.25 2.79 8.01
CA MET A 65 -3.73 1.65 8.74
C MET A 65 -2.82 2.10 9.90
N ILE A 66 -2.72 1.28 10.93
CA ILE A 66 -1.81 1.49 12.06
C ILE A 66 -0.78 0.37 12.02
N LEU A 67 0.49 0.73 11.91
CA LEU A 67 1.58 -0.21 12.02
C LEU A 67 2.01 -0.29 13.49
N MET A 68 1.98 -1.49 14.06
CA MET A 68 2.46 -1.80 15.41
C MET A 68 3.57 -2.85 15.29
N LYS A 69 4.64 -2.69 16.06
CA LYS A 69 5.78 -3.61 16.10
C LYS A 69 5.71 -4.46 17.36
#